data_AF-A0A3D4QX93-F1
#
_entry.id   AF-A0A3D4QX93-F1
#
_cell.length_a   1.000
_cell.length_b   1.000
_cell.length_c   1.000
_cell.angle_alpha   90.00
_cell.angle_beta   90.00
_cell.angle_gamma   90.00
#
_symmetry.space_group_name_H-M   'P 1'
#
loop_
_entity.id
_entity.type
_entity.pdbx_description
1 polymer ?
#
loop_
_entity_poly.entity_id
_entity_poly.type
_entity_poly.pdbx_seq_one_letter_code
_entity_poly.pdbx_strand_id
1 'polypeptide(L)' 'MNNIVYRIKQMYEDMGPAEKRIADWLLKNQGEVISLSISELAEKCGSGEATIVRFARRLGLQGYQE' A
#
# COMPACT_ATOMS: atom_id res chain seq x y z
N MET A 1 -5.56 -0.81 -11.50
CA MET A 1 -5.15 -1.91 -10.59
C MET A 1 -3.97 -2.75 -11.08
N ASN A 2 -3.96 -3.29 -12.31
CA ASN A 2 -2.91 -4.22 -12.76
C ASN A 2 -1.47 -3.66 -12.65
N ASN A 3 -1.31 -2.34 -12.76
CA ASN A 3 0.00 -1.67 -12.62
C ASN A 3 0.50 -1.64 -11.17
N ILE A 4 -0.37 -1.41 -10.19
CA ILE A 4 -0.01 -1.31 -8.76
C ILE A 4 0.44 -2.66 -8.21
N VAL A 5 -0.32 -3.72 -8.48
CA VAL A 5 0.03 -5.10 -8.03
C VAL A 5 1.36 -5.53 -8.61
N TYR A 6 1.62 -5.22 -9.88
CA TYR A 6 2.90 -5.49 -10.53
C TYR A 6 4.05 -4.75 -9.86
N ARG A 7 3.90 -3.43 -9.60
CA ARG A 7 4.91 -2.62 -8.90
C ARG A 7 5.18 -3.13 -7.49
N ILE A 8 4.14 -3.49 -6.74
CA ILE A 8 4.28 -4.07 -5.39
C ILE A 8 5.16 -5.32 -5.46
N LYS A 9 4.86 -6.26 -6.37
CA LYS A 9 5.64 -7.50 -6.51
C LYS A 9 7.09 -7.26 -6.93
N GLN A 10 7.35 -6.30 -7.81
CA GLN A 10 8.71 -5.97 -8.25
C GLN A 10 9.56 -5.39 -7.13
N MET A 11 8.96 -4.59 -6.25
CA MET A 11 9.68 -3.90 -5.17
C MET A 11 9.65 -4.65 -3.85
N TYR A 12 8.87 -5.74 -3.75
CA TYR A 12 8.56 -6.42 -2.48
C TYR A 12 9.81 -6.86 -1.72
N GLU A 13 10.82 -7.40 -2.41
CA GLU A 13 12.04 -7.87 -1.75
C GLU A 13 12.82 -6.73 -1.08
N ASP A 14 12.77 -5.52 -1.64
CA ASP A 14 13.43 -4.32 -1.14
C ASP A 14 12.61 -3.54 -0.09
N MET A 15 11.42 -4.04 0.26
CA MET A 15 10.53 -3.40 1.23
C MET A 15 10.94 -3.71 2.66
N GLY A 16 10.82 -2.69 3.53
CA GLY A 16 10.97 -2.88 4.98
C GLY A 16 9.77 -3.64 5.58
N PRO A 17 9.85 -4.09 6.85
CA PRO A 17 8.80 -4.89 7.47
C PRO A 17 7.41 -4.23 7.46
N ALA A 18 7.34 -2.91 7.65
CA ALA A 18 6.07 -2.18 7.59
C ALA A 18 5.49 -2.10 6.18
N GLU A 19 6.35 -1.87 5.17
CA GLU A 19 5.95 -1.83 3.77
C GLU A 19 5.49 -3.22 3.28
N LYS A 20 6.16 -4.30 3.69
CA LYS A 20 5.73 -5.68 3.39
C LYS A 20 4.35 -6.00 3.95
N ARG A 21 4.04 -5.57 5.18
CA ARG A 21 2.68 -5.72 5.74
C ARG A 21 1.62 -5.01 4.91
N ILE A 22 1.91 -3.78 4.46
CA ILE A 22 0.99 -3.02 3.61
C ILE A 22 0.82 -3.73 2.26
N ALA A 23 1.92 -4.15 1.63
CA ALA A 23 1.91 -4.90 0.39
C ALA A 23 1.11 -6.20 0.49
N ASP A 24 1.32 -7.00 1.53
CA ASP A 24 0.61 -8.26 1.77
C ASP A 24 -0.90 -8.03 1.93
N TRP A 25 -1.27 -6.99 2.68
CA TRP A 25 -2.66 -6.63 2.88
C TRP A 25 -3.32 -6.22 1.56
N LEU A 26 -2.66 -5.37 0.77
CA LEU A 26 -3.16 -4.92 -0.54
C LEU A 26 -3.29 -6.07 -1.54
N LEU A 27 -2.31 -6.98 -1.59
CA LEU A 27 -2.32 -8.11 -2.51
C LEU A 27 -3.46 -9.09 -2.19
N LYS A 28 -3.82 -9.23 -0.91
CA LYS A 28 -4.93 -10.08 -0.43
C LYS A 28 -6.29 -9.41 -0.55
N ASN A 29 -6.37 -8.08 -0.41
CA ASN A 29 -7.63 -7.32 -0.30
C ASN A 29 -7.80 -6.26 -1.40
N GLN A 30 -7.42 -6.58 -2.63
CA GLN A 30 -7.38 -5.63 -3.77
C GLN A 30 -8.73 -4.94 -4.05
N GLY A 31 -9.85 -5.61 -3.78
CA GLY A 31 -11.19 -5.04 -3.97
C GLY A 31 -11.61 -4.08 -2.86
N GLU A 32 -11.11 -4.28 -1.64
CA GLU A 32 -11.51 -3.52 -0.45
C GLU A 32 -10.77 -2.18 -0.37
N VAL A 33 -9.53 -2.11 -0.88
CA VAL A 33 -8.72 -0.89 -0.76
C VAL A 33 -9.37 0.35 -1.41
N ILE A 34 -10.14 0.17 -2.49
CA ILE A 34 -10.77 1.29 -3.23
C ILE A 34 -11.74 2.06 -2.33
N SER A 35 -12.38 1.38 -1.38
CA SER A 35 -13.34 1.98 -0.46
C SER A 35 -12.73 2.52 0.83
N LEU A 36 -11.44 2.30 1.08
CA LEU A 36 -10.80 2.70 2.32
C LEU A 36 -10.16 4.09 2.18
N SER A 37 -10.40 4.94 3.17
CA SER A 37 -9.58 6.11 3.44
C SER A 37 -8.16 5.70 3.88
N ILE A 38 -7.23 6.67 3.85
CA ILE A 38 -5.85 6.42 4.25
C ILE A 38 -5.74 6.02 5.73
N SER A 39 -6.58 6.59 6.59
CA SER A 39 -6.64 6.29 8.03
C SER A 39 -7.14 4.87 8.28
N GLU A 40 -8.17 4.42 7.56
CA GLU A 40 -8.68 3.06 7.68
C GLU A 40 -7.66 2.03 7.15
N LEU A 41 -6.96 2.34 6.05
CA LEU A 41 -5.90 1.48 5.56
C LEU A 41 -4.72 1.41 6.54
N ALA A 42 -4.35 2.53 7.15
CA ALA A 42 -3.31 2.62 8.17
C ALA A 42 -3.66 1.73 9.37
N GLU A 43 -4.89 1.78 9.86
CA GLU A 43 -5.40 0.93 10.93
C GLU A 43 -5.35 -0.56 10.54
N LYS A 44 -5.88 -0.93 9.37
CA LYS A 44 -5.87 -2.33 8.89
C LYS A 44 -4.46 -2.89 8.68
N CYS A 45 -3.50 -2.05 8.32
CA CYS A 45 -2.11 -2.45 8.11
C CYS A 45 -1.24 -2.34 9.39
N GLY A 46 -1.81 -1.91 10.53
CA GLY A 46 -1.05 -1.64 11.75
C GLY A 46 0.12 -0.67 11.51
N SER A 47 -0.13 0.36 10.72
CA SER A 47 0.87 1.32 10.24
C SER A 47 0.37 2.75 10.46
N GLY A 48 1.26 3.73 10.50
CA GLY A 48 0.84 5.14 10.53
C GLY A 48 0.47 5.64 9.13
N GLU A 49 -0.41 6.64 9.04
CA GLU A 49 -0.79 7.28 7.76
C GLU A 49 0.43 7.76 6.96
N ALA A 50 1.41 8.36 7.63
CA ALA A 50 2.66 8.78 6.99
C ALA A 50 3.43 7.62 6.33
N THR A 51 3.33 6.41 6.89
CA THR A 51 3.92 5.20 6.29
C THR A 51 3.13 4.79 5.03
N ILE A 52 1.80 4.87 5.06
CA ILE A 52 0.95 4.62 3.89
C ILE A 52 1.27 5.63 2.76
N VAL A 53 1.41 6.92 3.08
CA VAL A 53 1.79 7.95 2.10
C VAL A 53 3.16 7.65 1.49
N ARG A 54 4.16 7.32 2.31
CA ARG A 54 5.50 6.97 1.81
C ARG A 54 5.47 5.73 0.92
N PHE A 55 4.67 4.73 1.29
CA PHE A 55 4.47 3.53 0.50
C PHE A 55 3.82 3.84 -0.87
N ALA A 56 2.75 4.64 -0.89
CA ALA A 56 2.10 5.07 -2.13
C ALA A 56 3.07 5.83 -3.06
N ARG A 57 3.87 6.75 -2.50
CA ARG A 57 4.92 7.47 -3.25
C ARG A 57 6.00 6.53 -3.79
N ARG A 58 6.40 5.53 -3.01
CA ARG A 58 7.36 4.50 -3.45
C ARG A 58 6.82 3.70 -4.64
N LEU A 59 5.52 3.45 -4.68
CA LEU A 59 4.84 2.85 -5.84
C LEU A 59 4.67 3.82 -7.02
N GLY A 60 5.14 5.06 -6.92
CA GLY A 60 5.07 6.07 -7.98
C GLY A 60 3.69 6.71 -8.14
N LEU A 61 2.89 6.74 -7.08
CA LEU A 61 1.63 7.49 -6.99
C LEU A 61 1.93 8.87 -6.39
N GLN A 62 1.26 9.96 -6.82
CA GLN A 62 1.49 11.26 -6.18
C GLN A 62 0.67 11.43 -4.88
N GLY A 63 -0.36 10.61 -4.71
CA GLY A 63 -1.17 10.51 -3.49
C GLY A 63 -1.81 9.13 -3.32
N TYR A 64 -2.49 8.92 -2.19
CA TYR A 64 -3.21 7.67 -1.91
C TYR A 64 -4.48 7.47 -2.76
N GLN A 65 -5.11 8.56 -3.23
CA GLN A 65 -6.33 8.53 -4.05
C GLN A 65 -6.08 8.62 -5.56
N GLU A 66 -4.83 8.52 -6.02
CA GLU A 66 -4.46 8.61 -7.45
C GLU A 66 -4.21 7.23 -8.08
#